data_AF-A0A354GV81-F1
#
_entry.id   AF-A0A354GV81-F1
#
_cell.length_a   1.000
_cell.length_b   1.000
_cell.length_c   1.000
_cell.angle_alpha   90.00
_cell.angle_beta   90.00
_cell.angle_gamma   90.00
#
_symmetry.space_group_name_H-M   'P 1'
#
loop_
_entity.id
_entity.type
_entity.pdbx_description
1 polymer ?
#
loop_
_entity_poly.entity_id
_entity_poly.type
_entity_poly.pdbx_seq_one_letter_code
_entity_poly.pdbx_strand_id
1 'polypeptide(L)'
;MAEAITIVCPECEKKIAVPAEAVGKKVRCKGCQHVFAIKAPAAKPAGGKAAPIKKPPAAKPKPKPTDDGEEDDAPIGVTALDTAPRCPNCANEMESEDAVICLTCGYNTRTRLQAATLAIEDTTKMTWFWWLLPGILCALFFIILLTFDILYQIKIDNYVDKDNDWYAFVAAGFFKIWFIWAPTTFINVGLVTFAVRRLILHPTPPERVKKKPKKDEE
;
A
#
# COMPACT_ATOMS: atom_id res chain seq x y z
N MET A 1 11.28 14.85 -35.34
CA MET A 1 11.10 15.79 -34.22
C MET A 1 9.70 15.56 -33.67
N ALA A 2 9.56 15.08 -32.43
CA ALA A 2 8.26 14.70 -31.88
C ALA A 2 7.50 15.96 -31.44
N GLU A 3 6.35 16.22 -32.07
CA GLU A 3 5.45 17.31 -31.67
C GLU A 3 4.89 17.03 -30.27
N ALA A 4 5.18 17.93 -29.32
CA ALA A 4 4.68 17.85 -27.96
C ALA A 4 3.38 18.65 -27.84
N ILE A 5 2.31 18.00 -27.39
CA ILE A 5 1.01 18.63 -27.13
C ILE A 5 0.93 18.94 -25.63
N THR A 6 0.53 20.17 -25.30
CA THR A 6 0.31 20.58 -23.90
C THR A 6 -1.12 20.26 -23.51
N ILE A 7 -1.29 19.36 -22.55
CA ILE A 7 -2.59 18.97 -22.01
C ILE A 7 -2.71 19.35 -20.52
N VAL A 8 -3.92 19.65 -20.07
CA VAL A 8 -4.21 19.99 -18.67
C VAL A 8 -4.68 18.75 -17.93
N CYS A 9 -4.08 18.46 -16.78
CA CYS A 9 -4.55 17.36 -15.91
C CYS A 9 -5.89 17.72 -15.27
N PRO A 10 -6.91 16.85 -15.32
CA PRO A 10 -8.24 17.13 -14.78
C PRO A 10 -8.29 17.19 -13.24
N GLU A 11 -7.30 16.64 -12.53
CA GLU A 11 -7.30 16.61 -11.06
C GLU A 11 -6.45 17.69 -10.40
N CYS A 12 -5.38 18.15 -11.05
CA CYS A 12 -4.47 19.12 -10.44
C CYS A 12 -4.27 20.37 -11.28
N GLU A 13 -4.96 20.48 -12.42
CA GLU A 13 -4.93 21.58 -13.38
C GLU A 13 -3.53 21.94 -13.92
N LYS A 14 -2.52 21.12 -13.61
CA LYS A 14 -1.15 21.32 -14.09
C LYS A 14 -1.05 20.97 -15.57
N LYS A 15 -0.36 21.84 -16.31
CA LYS A 15 -0.06 21.68 -17.74
C LYS A 15 1.08 20.67 -17.90
N ILE A 16 0.88 19.65 -18.73
CA ILE A 16 1.85 18.58 -18.98
C ILE A 16 2.08 18.51 -20.48
N ALA A 17 3.36 18.54 -20.88
CA ALA A 17 3.75 18.29 -22.26
C ALA A 17 3.82 16.78 -22.49
N VAL A 18 3.03 16.28 -23.43
CA VAL A 18 2.99 14.85 -23.79
C VAL A 18 3.18 14.73 -25.32
N PRO A 19 3.98 13.77 -25.81
CA PRO A 19 4.15 13.57 -27.25
C PRO A 19 2.81 13.26 -27.94
N ALA A 20 2.61 13.77 -29.16
CA ALA A 20 1.38 13.62 -29.95
C ALA A 20 0.98 12.14 -30.20
N GLU A 21 1.93 11.21 -30.13
CA GLU A 21 1.72 9.77 -30.26
C GLU A 21 1.00 9.12 -29.05
N ALA A 22 0.78 9.89 -27.97
CA ALA A 22 0.07 9.44 -26.77
C ALA A 22 -1.43 9.75 -26.80
N VAL A 23 -1.95 10.34 -27.88
CA VAL A 23 -3.39 10.53 -28.08
C VAL A 23 -4.08 9.16 -28.13
N GLY A 24 -5.07 8.95 -27.25
CA GLY A 24 -5.76 7.67 -27.06
C GLY A 24 -5.11 6.73 -26.05
N LYS A 25 -3.91 7.02 -25.53
CA LYS A 25 -3.23 6.23 -24.48
C LYS A 25 -3.45 6.84 -23.09
N LYS A 26 -3.41 5.98 -22.06
CA LYS A 26 -3.50 6.38 -20.66
C LYS A 26 -2.17 7.02 -20.23
N VAL A 27 -2.21 8.27 -19.79
CA VAL A 27 -1.03 9.01 -19.33
C VAL A 27 -1.16 9.35 -17.86
N ARG A 28 -0.04 9.17 -17.15
CA ARG A 28 0.09 9.45 -15.72
C ARG A 28 0.55 10.90 -15.52
N CYS A 29 -0.20 11.67 -14.75
CA CYS A 29 0.19 13.02 -14.38
C CYS A 29 1.42 13.00 -13.44
N LYS A 30 2.49 13.73 -13.75
CA LYS A 30 3.67 13.85 -12.87
C LYS A 30 3.39 14.62 -11.57
N GLY A 31 2.33 15.43 -11.53
CA GLY A 31 1.95 16.25 -10.37
C GLY A 31 1.09 15.52 -9.31
N CYS A 32 0.03 14.81 -9.72
CA CYS A 32 -0.88 14.10 -8.80
C CYS A 32 -0.94 12.58 -9.00
N GLN A 33 -0.13 12.02 -9.91
CA GLN A 33 -0.09 10.59 -10.26
C GLN A 33 -1.38 9.98 -10.81
N HIS A 34 -2.42 10.78 -11.01
CA HIS A 34 -3.68 10.38 -11.62
C HIS A 34 -3.48 9.94 -13.09
N VAL A 35 -4.09 8.83 -13.47
CA VAL A 35 -3.99 8.22 -14.82
C VAL A 35 -5.25 8.51 -15.60
N PHE A 36 -5.14 9.30 -16.67
CA PHE A 36 -6.28 9.67 -17.51
C PHE A 36 -5.95 9.49 -19.00
N ALA A 37 -6.97 9.29 -19.83
CA ALA A 37 -6.82 9.11 -21.27
C ALA A 37 -6.80 10.46 -22.00
N ILE A 38 -5.84 10.64 -22.91
CA ILE A 38 -5.71 11.87 -23.70
C ILE A 38 -6.65 11.81 -24.90
N LYS A 39 -7.62 12.72 -24.97
CA LYS A 39 -8.47 12.93 -26.16
C LYS A 39 -7.85 14.00 -27.05
N ALA A 40 -7.86 13.80 -28.38
CA ALA A 40 -7.31 14.74 -29.36
C ALA A 40 -7.97 16.13 -29.22
N PRO A 41 -7.22 17.24 -29.39
CA PRO A 41 -7.81 18.57 -29.33
C PRO A 41 -8.67 18.81 -30.58
N ALA A 42 -9.99 18.79 -30.43
CA ALA A 42 -10.91 19.27 -31.45
C ALA A 42 -10.77 20.80 -31.58
N ALA A 43 -10.68 21.27 -32.82
CA ALA A 43 -10.60 22.68 -33.17
C ALA A 43 -11.78 23.47 -32.60
N LYS A 44 -11.47 24.67 -32.11
CA LYS A 44 -12.41 25.70 -31.63
C LYS A 44 -13.41 26.09 -32.73
N PRO A 45 -14.67 26.39 -32.35
CA PRO A 45 -15.26 27.66 -32.79
C PRO A 45 -15.43 28.64 -31.64
N ALA A 46 -15.34 29.90 -32.00
CA ALA A 46 -15.38 31.06 -31.13
C ALA A 46 -16.81 31.50 -30.78
N GLY A 47 -16.91 32.18 -29.62
CA GLY A 47 -17.84 33.29 -29.43
C GLY A 47 -19.22 32.96 -28.86
N GLY A 48 -19.43 33.31 -27.58
CA GLY A 48 -20.77 33.41 -26.99
C GLY A 48 -20.70 33.86 -25.54
N LYS A 49 -21.28 35.03 -25.25
CA LYS A 49 -21.22 35.77 -23.99
C LYS A 49 -21.81 35.01 -22.77
N ALA A 50 -21.35 35.43 -21.59
CA ALA A 50 -21.77 34.97 -20.27
C ALA A 50 -23.24 35.25 -19.94
N ALA A 51 -23.89 34.27 -19.30
CA ALA A 51 -25.05 34.39 -18.41
C ALA A 51 -25.07 33.16 -17.47
N PRO A 52 -25.73 33.24 -16.29
CA PRO A 52 -25.17 32.79 -15.02
C PRO A 52 -25.41 31.31 -14.65
N ILE A 53 -24.56 30.87 -13.72
CA ILE A 53 -24.49 29.57 -13.05
C ILE A 53 -25.88 29.13 -12.51
N LYS A 54 -26.42 28.02 -13.03
CA LYS A 54 -27.44 27.23 -12.33
C LYS A 54 -26.75 26.23 -11.40
N LYS A 55 -27.15 26.28 -10.13
CA LYS A 55 -26.85 25.36 -9.03
C LYS A 55 -27.17 23.89 -9.39
N PRO A 56 -26.59 22.91 -8.65
CA PRO A 56 -26.78 21.48 -8.87
C PRO A 56 -28.27 21.07 -8.91
N PRO A 57 -28.68 20.10 -9.74
CA PRO A 57 -30.04 19.61 -9.75
C PRO A 57 -30.37 18.96 -8.41
N ALA A 58 -31.41 19.52 -7.79
CA ALA A 58 -32.01 19.05 -6.56
C ALA A 58 -32.44 17.58 -6.69
N ALA A 59 -32.28 16.86 -5.57
CA ALA A 59 -32.87 15.57 -5.33
C ALA A 59 -34.34 15.55 -5.77
N LYS A 60 -34.72 14.53 -6.55
CA LYS A 60 -36.12 14.26 -6.87
C LYS A 60 -36.88 14.03 -5.55
N PRO A 61 -38.06 14.65 -5.33
CA PRO A 61 -38.85 14.39 -4.15
C PRO A 61 -39.35 12.94 -4.21
N LYS A 62 -39.17 12.19 -3.12
CA LYS A 62 -39.93 10.96 -2.88
C LYS A 62 -41.42 11.35 -2.80
N PRO A 63 -42.33 10.70 -3.53
CA PRO A 63 -43.75 10.89 -3.27
C PRO A 63 -44.06 10.41 -1.85
N LYS A 64 -44.73 11.25 -1.07
CA LYS A 64 -45.32 10.84 0.21
C LYS A 64 -46.46 9.87 -0.07
N PRO A 65 -46.69 8.86 0.79
CA PRO A 65 -47.89 8.06 0.72
C PRO A 65 -49.06 8.93 1.18
N THR A 66 -50.02 9.16 0.30
CA THR A 66 -51.35 9.69 0.64
C THR A 66 -52.21 8.49 1.05
N ASP A 67 -52.61 8.49 2.31
CA ASP A 67 -53.63 7.63 2.88
C ASP A 67 -54.96 8.33 2.70
N ASP A 68 -55.54 8.19 1.51
CA ASP A 68 -56.90 8.60 1.22
C ASP A 68 -57.63 7.33 0.77
N GLY A 69 -58.44 6.79 1.68
CA GLY A 69 -59.28 5.63 1.41
C GLY A 69 -60.33 5.95 0.37
N GLU A 70 -60.11 5.46 -0.84
CA GLU A 70 -61.16 5.20 -1.83
C GLU A 70 -60.76 3.94 -2.59
N GLU A 71 -61.67 2.97 -2.57
CA GLU A 71 -61.54 1.66 -3.19
C GLU A 71 -61.49 1.80 -4.71
N ASP A 72 -60.29 2.01 -5.26
CA ASP A 72 -60.04 1.91 -6.69
C ASP A 72 -59.26 0.62 -6.99
N ASP A 73 -59.96 -0.35 -7.59
CA ASP A 73 -59.47 -1.62 -8.15
C ASP A 73 -58.52 -1.41 -9.37
N ALA A 74 -57.64 -0.41 -9.31
CA ALA A 74 -56.58 -0.25 -10.31
C ALA A 74 -55.50 -1.31 -10.04
N PRO A 75 -55.21 -2.23 -10.98
CA PRO A 75 -54.12 -3.16 -10.82
C PRO A 75 -52.84 -2.35 -10.62
N ILE A 76 -52.09 -2.64 -9.55
CA ILE A 76 -50.84 -1.99 -9.17
C ILE A 76 -50.00 -1.75 -10.43
N GLY A 77 -49.96 -0.49 -10.88
CA GLY A 77 -49.29 -0.08 -12.11
C GLY A 77 -47.79 -0.12 -11.94
N VAL A 78 -47.19 -1.31 -12.05
CA VAL A 78 -45.74 -1.50 -12.09
C VAL A 78 -45.22 -0.91 -13.41
N THR A 79 -44.93 0.39 -13.38
CA THR A 79 -44.63 1.19 -14.58
C THR A 79 -43.16 1.17 -14.99
N ALA A 80 -42.28 0.49 -14.23
CA ALA A 80 -40.91 0.20 -14.63
C ALA A 80 -40.40 -1.07 -13.94
N LEU A 81 -40.12 -2.13 -14.70
CA LEU A 81 -39.39 -3.30 -14.22
C LEU A 81 -37.90 -2.95 -14.20
N ASP A 82 -37.41 -2.56 -13.03
CA ASP A 82 -35.98 -2.37 -12.82
C ASP A 82 -35.34 -3.74 -12.58
N THR A 83 -34.78 -4.34 -13.64
CA THR A 83 -34.16 -5.67 -13.63
C THR A 83 -32.76 -5.68 -13.05
N ALA A 84 -32.31 -4.56 -12.46
CA ALA A 84 -30.99 -4.49 -11.84
C ALA A 84 -30.89 -5.50 -10.67
N PRO A 85 -29.84 -6.34 -10.64
CA PRO A 85 -29.62 -7.28 -9.55
C PRO A 85 -29.42 -6.52 -8.23
N ARG A 86 -30.08 -6.97 -7.17
CA ARG A 86 -29.99 -6.36 -5.82
C ARG A 86 -29.33 -7.32 -4.84
N CYS A 87 -28.59 -6.77 -3.88
CA CYS A 87 -27.96 -7.56 -2.83
C CYS A 87 -29.02 -8.18 -1.89
N PRO A 88 -29.00 -9.49 -1.61
CA PRO A 88 -29.96 -10.14 -0.70
C PRO A 88 -29.93 -9.63 0.74
N ASN A 89 -28.79 -9.10 1.20
CA ASN A 89 -28.61 -8.67 2.59
C ASN A 89 -29.00 -7.20 2.82
N CYS A 90 -28.71 -6.31 1.87
CA CYS A 90 -28.90 -4.86 2.04
C CYS A 90 -29.78 -4.19 0.99
N ALA A 91 -30.28 -4.93 0.00
CA ALA A 91 -31.15 -4.48 -1.09
C ALA A 91 -30.58 -3.38 -2.02
N ASN A 92 -29.31 -3.00 -1.87
CA ASN A 92 -28.64 -2.11 -2.81
C ASN A 92 -28.42 -2.76 -4.18
N GLU A 93 -28.48 -1.93 -5.21
CA GLU A 93 -28.18 -2.30 -6.58
C GLU A 93 -26.73 -2.78 -6.71
N MET A 94 -26.55 -3.89 -7.43
CA MET A 94 -25.26 -4.46 -7.75
C MET A 94 -24.84 -3.99 -9.14
N GLU A 95 -23.53 -3.75 -9.30
CA GLU A 95 -22.96 -3.18 -10.53
C GLU A 95 -23.13 -4.08 -11.76
N SER A 96 -23.22 -5.40 -11.54
CA SER A 96 -23.46 -6.39 -12.58
C SER A 96 -24.13 -7.64 -12.01
N GLU A 97 -24.77 -8.44 -12.87
CA GLU A 97 -25.38 -9.72 -12.50
C GLU A 97 -24.33 -10.75 -12.06
N ASP A 98 -23.11 -10.65 -12.58
CA ASP A 98 -21.97 -11.50 -12.23
C ASP A 98 -21.25 -11.07 -10.95
N ALA A 99 -21.64 -9.95 -10.34
CA ALA A 99 -20.97 -9.45 -9.14
C ALA A 99 -21.14 -10.43 -7.97
N VAL A 100 -20.02 -10.91 -7.43
CA VAL A 100 -19.99 -11.88 -6.32
C VAL A 100 -20.10 -11.20 -4.96
N ILE A 101 -19.64 -9.96 -4.84
CA ILE A 101 -19.55 -9.25 -3.57
C ILE A 101 -20.26 -7.90 -3.69
N CYS A 102 -21.13 -7.61 -2.73
CA CYS A 102 -21.74 -6.29 -2.61
C CYS A 102 -20.74 -5.27 -2.05
N LEU A 103 -20.51 -4.18 -2.78
CA LEU A 103 -19.59 -3.11 -2.37
C LEU A 103 -20.11 -2.26 -1.20
N THR A 104 -21.42 -2.26 -0.93
CA THR A 104 -21.99 -1.49 0.18
C THR A 104 -21.93 -2.23 1.51
N CYS A 105 -22.33 -3.50 1.55
CA CYS A 105 -22.43 -4.25 2.82
C CYS A 105 -21.39 -5.39 2.97
N GLY A 106 -20.60 -5.68 1.93
CA GLY A 106 -19.59 -6.74 1.97
C GLY A 106 -20.16 -8.17 1.95
N TYR A 107 -21.44 -8.35 1.59
CA TYR A 107 -22.07 -9.66 1.48
C TYR A 107 -21.63 -10.39 0.21
N ASN A 108 -21.20 -11.63 0.36
CA ASN A 108 -20.81 -12.50 -0.75
C ASN A 108 -21.99 -13.39 -1.17
N THR A 109 -22.47 -13.22 -2.41
CA THR A 109 -23.64 -13.95 -2.95
C THR A 109 -23.36 -15.42 -3.24
N ARG A 110 -22.09 -15.82 -3.40
CA ARG A 110 -21.69 -17.23 -3.60
C ARG A 110 -21.56 -17.99 -2.28
N THR A 111 -20.87 -17.42 -1.30
CA THR A 111 -20.63 -18.09 0.00
C THR A 111 -21.73 -17.82 1.03
N ARG A 112 -22.62 -16.86 0.77
CA ARG A 112 -23.68 -16.39 1.68
C ARG A 112 -23.15 -15.87 3.02
N LEU A 113 -21.89 -15.41 3.05
CA LEU A 113 -21.25 -14.85 4.23
C LEU A 113 -20.97 -13.36 4.04
N GLN A 114 -21.03 -12.61 5.14
CA GLN A 114 -20.65 -11.20 5.16
C GLN A 114 -19.20 -11.06 5.59
N ALA A 115 -18.43 -10.21 4.90
CA ALA A 115 -17.05 -9.91 5.27
C ALA A 115 -16.99 -9.23 6.65
N ALA A 116 -16.17 -9.76 7.56
CA ALA A 116 -15.97 -9.16 8.87
C ALA A 116 -15.02 -7.96 8.76
N THR A 117 -15.48 -6.78 9.17
CA THR A 117 -14.61 -5.60 9.34
C THR A 117 -13.98 -5.63 10.72
N LEU A 118 -12.66 -5.82 10.79
CA LEU A 118 -11.91 -5.78 12.04
C LEU A 118 -11.35 -4.37 12.24
N ALA A 119 -11.52 -3.81 13.45
CA ALA A 119 -10.84 -2.58 13.81
C ALA A 119 -9.35 -2.89 14.01
N ILE A 120 -8.51 -2.45 13.08
CA ILE A 120 -7.06 -2.63 13.12
C ILE A 120 -6.44 -1.45 13.87
N GLU A 121 -5.39 -1.70 14.65
CA GLU A 121 -4.59 -0.65 15.27
C GLU A 121 -3.65 -0.01 14.25
N ASP A 122 -3.67 1.31 14.16
CA ASP A 122 -2.80 2.04 13.25
C ASP A 122 -1.34 1.82 13.65
N THR A 123 -0.49 1.50 12.66
CA THR A 123 0.92 1.29 12.90
C THR A 123 1.58 2.64 13.23
N THR A 124 1.81 2.90 14.51
CA THR A 124 2.50 4.11 14.94
C THR A 124 3.99 4.06 14.56
N LYS A 125 4.63 5.24 14.42
CA LYS A 125 6.09 5.33 14.19
C LYS A 125 6.89 4.63 15.29
N MET A 126 6.38 4.62 16.53
CA MET A 126 6.99 3.92 17.65
C MET A 126 6.95 2.41 17.48
N THR A 127 5.85 1.85 16.98
CA THR A 127 5.75 0.42 16.64
C THR A 127 6.76 0.05 15.56
N TRP A 128 6.93 0.91 14.54
CA TRP A 128 7.93 0.75 13.49
C TRP A 128 9.36 0.73 14.04
N PHE A 129 9.69 1.68 14.91
CA PHE A 129 11.00 1.77 15.54
C PHE A 129 11.34 0.50 16.33
N TRP A 130 10.45 0.06 17.22
CA TRP A 130 10.65 -1.17 18.00
C TRP A 130 10.68 -2.43 17.15
N TRP A 131 10.01 -2.44 16.00
CA TRP A 131 10.04 -3.57 15.08
C TRP A 131 11.38 -3.72 14.36
N LEU A 132 12.00 -2.60 13.96
CA LEU A 132 13.26 -2.55 13.23
C LEU A 132 14.50 -2.54 14.13
N LEU A 133 14.38 -2.05 15.37
CA LEU A 133 15.49 -1.93 16.31
C LEU A 133 16.34 -3.21 16.41
N PRO A 134 15.78 -4.42 16.55
CA PRO A 134 16.60 -5.63 16.63
C PRO A 134 17.42 -5.88 15.36
N GLY A 135 16.85 -5.58 14.19
CA GLY A 135 17.56 -5.71 12.91
C GLY A 135 18.71 -4.71 12.78
N ILE A 136 18.48 -3.45 13.20
CA ILE A 136 19.51 -2.40 13.22
C ILE A 136 20.63 -2.78 14.20
N LEU A 137 20.29 -3.26 15.39
CA LEU A 137 21.28 -3.69 16.39
C LEU A 137 22.14 -4.86 15.87
N CYS A 138 21.53 -5.85 15.22
CA CYS A 138 22.29 -6.94 14.59
C CYS A 138 23.25 -6.44 13.50
N ALA A 139 22.81 -5.48 12.68
CA ALA A 139 23.65 -4.88 11.64
C ALA A 139 24.83 -4.08 12.23
N LEU A 140 24.58 -3.29 13.28
CA LEU A 140 25.64 -2.55 13.98
C LEU A 140 26.63 -3.50 14.67
N PHE A 141 26.13 -4.54 15.33
CA PHE A 141 26.97 -5.54 15.98
C PHE A 141 27.86 -6.29 14.98
N PHE A 142 27.34 -6.62 13.80
CA PHE A 142 28.13 -7.19 12.70
C PHE A 142 29.28 -6.26 12.27
N ILE A 143 29.01 -4.96 12.11
CA ILE A 143 30.05 -3.97 11.74
C ILE A 143 31.10 -3.86 12.86
N ILE A 144 30.69 -3.88 14.13
CA ILE A 144 31.60 -3.83 15.27
C ILE A 144 32.49 -5.08 15.31
N LEU A 145 31.92 -6.28 15.15
CA LEU A 145 32.70 -7.52 15.12
C LEU A 145 33.70 -7.54 13.97
N LEU A 146 33.29 -7.15 12.76
CA LEU A 146 34.21 -7.03 11.63
C LEU A 146 35.35 -6.05 11.90
N THR A 147 35.03 -4.89 12.51
CA THR A 147 36.04 -3.89 12.86
C THR A 147 37.00 -4.42 13.92
N PHE A 148 36.48 -5.12 14.93
CA PHE A 148 37.28 -5.77 15.96
C PHE A 148 38.22 -6.83 15.38
N ASP A 149 37.73 -7.68 14.49
CA ASP A 149 38.54 -8.70 13.81
C ASP A 149 39.68 -8.06 13.01
N ILE A 150 39.40 -6.98 12.26
CA ILE A 150 40.43 -6.25 11.50
C ILE A 150 41.48 -5.66 12.44
N LEU A 151 41.06 -5.00 13.51
CA LEU A 151 41.98 -4.41 14.50
C LEU A 151 42.81 -5.47 15.22
N TYR A 152 42.21 -6.61 15.52
CA TYR A 152 42.89 -7.75 16.14
C TYR A 152 43.98 -8.31 15.24
N GLN A 153 43.73 -8.45 13.94
CA GLN A 153 44.74 -8.88 12.96
C GLN A 153 45.91 -7.91 12.90
N ILE A 154 45.63 -6.60 12.79
CA ILE A 154 46.68 -5.57 12.77
C ILE A 154 47.52 -5.61 14.05
N LYS A 155 46.89 -5.79 15.21
CA LYS A 155 47.61 -5.86 16.48
C LYS A 155 48.43 -7.14 16.62
N ILE A 156 47.90 -8.31 16.25
CA ILE A 156 48.67 -9.56 16.29
C ILE A 156 49.93 -9.43 15.42
N ASP A 157 49.80 -8.91 14.20
CA ASP A 157 50.95 -8.79 13.29
C ASP A 157 52.02 -7.84 13.84
N ASN A 158 51.63 -6.85 14.65
CA ASN A 158 52.55 -5.94 15.33
C ASN A 158 53.11 -6.47 16.66
N TYR A 159 52.45 -7.44 17.31
CA TYR A 159 52.83 -7.95 18.64
C TYR A 159 53.62 -9.26 18.57
N VAL A 160 53.64 -9.92 17.41
CA VAL A 160 54.43 -11.12 17.18
C VAL A 160 55.89 -10.69 16.96
N ASP A 161 56.63 -10.59 18.06
CA ASP A 161 58.09 -10.61 18.00
C ASP A 161 58.50 -11.95 17.37
N LYS A 162 59.29 -11.88 16.29
CA LYS A 162 59.74 -13.02 15.48
C LYS A 162 60.53 -14.08 16.25
N ASP A 163 60.87 -13.80 17.51
CA ASP A 163 61.77 -14.60 18.33
C ASP A 163 61.04 -15.60 19.24
N ASN A 164 59.70 -15.58 19.29
CA ASN A 164 58.92 -16.50 20.13
C ASN A 164 58.10 -17.48 19.27
N ASP A 165 58.59 -18.72 19.13
CA ASP A 165 58.05 -19.77 18.26
C ASP A 165 56.54 -20.03 18.44
N TRP A 166 56.03 -19.89 19.67
CA TRP A 166 54.61 -20.09 19.97
C TRP A 166 53.72 -19.02 19.30
N TYR A 167 54.14 -17.75 19.33
CA TYR A 167 53.39 -16.67 18.71
C TYR A 167 53.49 -16.69 17.19
N ALA A 168 54.59 -17.18 16.63
CA ALA A 168 54.72 -17.43 15.19
C ALA A 168 53.74 -18.52 14.70
N PHE A 169 53.50 -19.56 15.51
CA PHE A 169 52.51 -20.61 15.22
C PHE A 169 51.06 -20.08 15.27
N VAL A 170 50.73 -19.22 16.24
CA VAL A 170 49.41 -18.57 16.35
C VAL A 170 49.21 -17.51 15.26
N ALA A 171 50.28 -16.84 14.83
CA ALA A 171 50.28 -15.90 13.72
C ALA A 171 50.19 -16.59 12.35
N ALA A 172 50.47 -17.90 12.27
CA ALA A 172 50.33 -18.67 11.05
C ALA A 172 48.90 -18.61 10.53
N GLY A 173 48.75 -18.43 9.22
CA GLY A 173 47.45 -18.19 8.57
C GLY A 173 46.38 -19.24 8.88
N PHE A 174 46.79 -20.47 9.21
CA PHE A 174 45.88 -21.55 9.58
C PHE A 174 45.08 -21.25 10.87
N PHE A 175 45.72 -20.73 11.93
CA PHE A 175 45.03 -20.40 13.18
C PHE A 175 44.08 -19.21 13.01
N LYS A 176 44.51 -18.20 12.24
CA LYS A 176 43.68 -17.06 11.88
C LYS A 176 42.41 -17.49 11.15
N ILE A 177 42.53 -18.42 10.19
CA ILE A 177 41.38 -18.88 9.41
C ILE A 177 40.42 -19.71 10.27
N TRP A 178 40.91 -20.71 10.99
CA TRP A 178 40.05 -21.68 11.67
C TRP A 178 39.50 -21.24 13.02
N PHE A 179 40.22 -20.40 13.76
CA PHE A 179 39.80 -20.01 15.11
C PHE A 179 39.21 -18.60 15.18
N ILE A 180 39.47 -17.75 14.17
CA ILE A 180 38.94 -16.39 14.13
C ILE A 180 37.92 -16.27 12.99
N TRP A 181 38.36 -16.44 11.74
CA TRP A 181 37.47 -16.21 10.60
C TRP A 181 36.33 -17.21 10.49
N ALA A 182 36.57 -18.52 10.67
CA ALA A 182 35.52 -19.53 10.54
C ALA A 182 34.39 -19.39 11.59
N PRO A 183 34.67 -19.21 12.89
CA PRO A 183 33.63 -18.97 13.88
C PRO A 183 32.92 -17.61 13.66
N THR A 184 33.67 -16.54 13.39
CA THR A 184 33.07 -15.22 13.17
C THR A 184 32.18 -15.20 11.94
N THR A 185 32.61 -15.80 10.82
CA THR A 185 31.78 -15.90 9.61
C THR A 185 30.52 -16.73 9.84
N PHE A 186 30.60 -17.86 10.55
CA PHE A 186 29.43 -18.69 10.87
C PHE A 186 28.39 -17.92 11.70
N ILE A 187 28.82 -17.21 12.75
CA ILE A 187 27.94 -16.39 13.60
C ILE A 187 27.35 -15.22 12.78
N ASN A 188 28.16 -14.60 11.93
CA ASN A 188 27.75 -13.47 11.10
C ASN A 188 26.72 -13.86 10.04
N VAL A 189 26.76 -15.07 9.47
CA VAL A 189 25.73 -15.53 8.52
C VAL A 189 24.34 -15.52 9.16
N GLY A 190 24.21 -15.99 10.40
CA GLY A 190 22.94 -15.97 11.13
C GLY A 190 22.45 -14.54 11.40
N LEU A 191 23.35 -13.67 11.88
CA LEU A 191 23.04 -12.27 12.19
C LEU A 191 22.64 -11.46 10.95
N VAL A 192 23.39 -11.61 9.86
CA VAL A 192 23.11 -10.92 8.59
C VAL A 192 21.81 -11.44 7.98
N THR A 193 21.57 -12.75 8.01
CA THR A 193 20.31 -13.32 7.50
C THR A 193 19.11 -12.78 8.28
N PHE A 194 19.22 -12.69 9.61
CA PHE A 194 18.18 -12.11 10.45
C PHE A 194 17.98 -10.62 10.14
N ALA A 195 19.06 -9.85 10.04
CA ALA A 195 19.03 -8.43 9.72
C ALA A 195 18.37 -8.17 8.36
N VAL A 196 18.77 -8.91 7.30
CA VAL A 196 18.18 -8.81 5.95
C VAL A 196 16.71 -9.19 5.95
N ARG A 197 16.34 -10.28 6.62
CA ARG A 197 14.93 -10.72 6.69
C ARG A 197 14.05 -9.68 7.37
N ARG A 198 14.57 -8.98 8.38
CA ARG A 198 13.82 -7.99 9.15
C ARG A 198 13.80 -6.59 8.51
N LEU A 199 14.94 -6.13 7.97
CA LEU A 199 15.09 -4.78 7.42
C LEU A 199 14.65 -4.67 5.96
N ILE A 200 14.87 -5.72 5.15
CA ILE A 200 14.67 -5.68 3.69
C ILE A 200 13.42 -6.46 3.29
N LEU A 201 13.28 -7.72 3.74
CA LEU A 201 12.17 -8.58 3.29
C LEU A 201 10.84 -8.27 4.00
N HIS A 202 10.87 -7.98 5.30
CA HIS A 202 9.67 -7.71 6.10
C HIS A 202 9.79 -6.43 6.94
N PRO A 203 9.93 -5.25 6.31
CA PRO A 203 10.12 -3.98 7.01
C PRO A 203 8.88 -3.52 7.77
N THR A 204 7.69 -3.96 7.36
CA THR A 204 6.42 -3.58 7.96
C THR A 204 6.07 -4.46 9.17
N PRO A 205 5.72 -3.87 10.33
CA PRO A 205 5.22 -4.63 11.46
C PRO A 205 3.85 -5.25 11.13
N PRO A 206 3.52 -6.43 11.69
CA PRO A 206 2.24 -7.08 11.45
C PRO A 206 1.09 -6.26 12.06
N GLU A 207 -0.02 -6.22 11.34
CA GLU A 207 -1.26 -5.56 11.78
C GLU A 207 -1.84 -6.25 13.01
N ARG A 208 -2.20 -5.47 14.03
CA ARG A 208 -2.80 -5.98 15.28
C ARG A 208 -4.27 -5.60 15.31
N VAL A 209 -5.14 -6.59 15.59
CA VAL A 209 -6.57 -6.35 15.78
C VAL A 209 -6.79 -5.71 17.14
N LYS A 210 -7.50 -4.58 17.17
CA LYS A 210 -7.91 -3.93 18.44
C LYS A 210 -8.83 -4.88 19.19
N LYS A 211 -8.35 -5.37 20.34
CA LYS A 211 -9.22 -6.09 21.29
C LYS A 211 -10.21 -5.09 21.87
N LYS A 212 -11.51 -5.38 21.80
CA LYS A 212 -12.51 -4.58 22.52
C LYS A 212 -12.16 -4.63 24.02
N PRO A 213 -12.19 -3.49 24.74
CA PRO A 213 -12.04 -3.53 26.19
C PRO A 213 -13.12 -4.47 26.73
N LYS A 214 -12.71 -5.40 27.60
CA LYS A 214 -13.65 -6.18 28.41
C LYS A 214 -14.46 -5.13 29.17
N LYS A 215 -15.76 -5.02 28.92
CA LYS A 215 -16.63 -4.28 29.83
C LYS A 215 -16.49 -5.03 31.14
N ASP A 216 -15.93 -4.36 32.14
CA ASP A 216 -15.87 -4.88 33.49
C ASP A 216 -17.31 -5.23 33.88
N GLU A 217 -17.52 -6.51 34.17
CA GLU A 217 -18.74 -7.02 34.79
C GLU A 217 -18.78 -6.42 36.20
N GLU A 218 -19.52 -5.32 36.36
CA GLU A 218 -20.03 -4.86 37.65
C GLU A 218 -21.06 -5.85 38.21
#